data_AF-A0A2R6JME4-F1
#
_entry.id   AF-A0A2R6JME4-F1
#
_cell.length_a   1.000
_cell.length_b   1.000
_cell.length_c   1.000
_cell.angle_alpha   90.00
_cell.angle_beta   90.00
_cell.angle_gamma   90.00
#
_symmetry.space_group_name_H-M   'P 1'
#
loop_
_entity.id
_entity.type
_entity.pdbx_description
1 polymer ?
#
loop_
_entity_poly.entity_id
_entity_poly.type
_entity_poly.pdbx_seq_one_letter_code
_entity_poly.pdbx_strand_id
1 'polypeptide(L)'
;MVADADVLAADLLVGGPARAALDRVREHSWMNLVASDPLLADAEAVVAGLADAALGADWRARAGRERVRVEHPAGDHPGLASAYRGGAAHLFTFDEGLASVRTGLSVQPYAGLSVRHPDAFATVFDAAGLYRTVAQGDYPGPDRDPRG
;
A
#
# COMPACT_ATOMS: atom_id res chain seq x y z
N MET A 1 -4.40 -3.74 2.11
CA MET A 1 -3.91 -2.93 0.98
C MET A 1 -2.41 -3.09 0.87
N VAL A 2 -1.84 -2.86 -0.32
CA VAL A 2 -0.40 -2.74 -0.52
C VAL A 2 -0.12 -1.39 -1.18
N ALA A 3 0.94 -0.72 -0.76
CA ALA A 3 1.53 0.40 -1.48
C ALA A 3 2.90 0.00 -1.96
N ASP A 4 3.18 0.27 -3.21
CA ASP A 4 4.45 -0.02 -3.84
C ASP A 4 5.56 0.92 -3.36
N ALA A 5 6.81 0.59 -3.69
CA ALA A 5 7.98 1.30 -3.14
C ALA A 5 7.98 2.80 -3.45
N ASP A 6 7.56 3.17 -4.66
CA ASP A 6 7.41 4.56 -5.12
C ASP A 6 6.33 5.33 -4.34
N VAL A 7 5.19 4.70 -4.05
CA VAL A 7 4.08 5.28 -3.26
C VAL A 7 4.49 5.43 -1.80
N LEU A 8 5.18 4.44 -1.23
CA LEU A 8 5.69 4.51 0.14
C LEU A 8 6.71 5.64 0.30
N ALA A 9 7.63 5.79 -0.64
CA ALA A 9 8.60 6.88 -0.63
C ALA A 9 7.92 8.25 -0.83
N ALA A 10 6.96 8.35 -1.75
CA ALA A 10 6.23 9.59 -2.01
C ALA A 10 5.39 10.03 -0.80
N ASP A 11 4.73 9.11 -0.08
CA ASP A 11 3.99 9.43 1.15
C ASP A 11 4.88 10.09 2.20
N LEU A 12 6.11 9.58 2.36
CA LEU A 12 7.11 10.15 3.26
C LEU A 12 7.60 11.52 2.77
N LEU A 13 8.11 11.58 1.54
CA LEU A 13 8.93 12.70 1.07
C LEU A 13 8.13 13.88 0.49
N VAL A 14 6.99 13.61 -0.16
CA VAL A 14 6.25 14.60 -0.95
C VAL A 14 4.82 14.77 -0.43
N GLY A 15 4.19 13.68 0.00
CA GLY A 15 2.80 13.63 0.37
C GLY A 15 1.88 13.50 -0.85
N GLY A 16 0.96 14.46 -1.02
CA GLY A 16 0.01 14.48 -2.13
C GLY A 16 -0.91 13.24 -2.18
N PRO A 17 -1.19 12.70 -3.37
CA PRO A 17 -2.10 11.56 -3.53
C PRO A 17 -1.66 10.28 -2.80
N ALA A 18 -0.34 10.02 -2.70
CA ALA A 18 0.18 8.87 -1.96
C ALA A 18 -0.21 8.95 -0.48
N ARG A 19 0.03 10.13 0.12
CA ARG A 19 -0.34 10.43 1.50
C ARG A 19 -1.85 10.38 1.71
N ALA A 20 -2.62 11.03 0.84
CA ALA A 20 -4.08 11.02 0.95
C ALA A 20 -4.65 9.60 0.90
N ALA A 21 -4.15 8.74 0.02
CA ALA A 21 -4.57 7.34 -0.08
C ALA A 21 -4.17 6.52 1.15
N LEU A 22 -2.94 6.66 1.63
CA LEU A 22 -2.45 5.91 2.79
C LEU A 22 -3.06 6.38 4.11
N ASP A 23 -3.37 7.67 4.25
CA ASP A 23 -4.05 8.19 5.44
C ASP A 23 -5.46 7.61 5.56
N ARG A 24 -6.20 7.46 4.45
CA ARG A 24 -7.49 6.73 4.46
C ARG A 24 -7.36 5.31 4.97
N VAL A 25 -6.24 4.63 4.72
CA VAL A 25 -5.99 3.28 5.23
C VAL A 25 -5.60 3.31 6.71
N ARG A 26 -4.71 4.22 7.12
CA ARG A 26 -4.20 4.30 8.49
C ARG A 26 -5.22 4.84 9.50
N GLU A 27 -6.17 5.64 9.04
CA GLU A 27 -7.34 6.15 9.79
C GLU A 27 -8.24 5.03 10.35
N HIS A 28 -8.07 3.79 9.90
CA HIS A 28 -8.96 2.66 10.21
C HIS A 28 -8.21 1.46 10.77
N SER A 29 -8.50 1.10 12.01
CA SER A 29 -7.84 -0.01 12.72
C SER A 29 -8.08 -1.38 12.11
N TRP A 30 -9.20 -1.53 11.40
CA TRP A 30 -9.61 -2.74 10.70
C TRP A 30 -8.99 -2.87 9.30
N MET A 31 -8.28 -1.84 8.82
CA MET A 31 -7.52 -1.91 7.57
C MET A 31 -6.04 -2.15 7.85
N ASN A 32 -5.43 -2.96 6.99
CA ASN A 32 -4.02 -3.34 7.12
C ASN A 32 -3.23 -2.94 5.88
N LEU A 33 -2.03 -2.39 6.10
CA LEU A 33 -1.01 -2.25 5.08
C LEU A 33 -0.14 -3.51 5.09
N VAL A 34 -0.19 -4.29 4.02
CA VAL A 34 0.59 -5.51 3.85
C VAL A 34 1.87 -5.18 3.10
N ALA A 35 3.01 -5.71 3.57
CA ALA A 35 4.27 -5.57 2.87
C ALA A 35 5.23 -6.72 3.17
N SER A 36 6.04 -7.09 2.19
CA SER A 36 7.15 -8.02 2.36
C SER A 36 8.45 -7.29 2.72
N ASP A 37 9.45 -8.04 3.19
CA ASP A 37 10.79 -7.50 3.46
C ASP A 37 11.45 -6.92 2.21
N PRO A 38 11.40 -7.58 1.03
CA PRO A 38 11.87 -7.00 -0.22
C PRO A 38 11.19 -5.67 -0.57
N LEU A 39 9.87 -5.57 -0.42
CA LEU A 39 9.14 -4.34 -0.73
C LEU A 39 9.59 -3.17 0.16
N LEU A 40 9.74 -3.40 1.46
CA LEU A 40 10.24 -2.35 2.34
C LEU A 40 11.72 -2.01 2.10
N ALA A 41 12.54 -2.97 1.65
CA ALA A 41 13.93 -2.71 1.29
C ALA A 41 14.04 -1.82 0.04
N ASP A 42 13.19 -2.06 -0.98
CA ASP A 42 13.15 -1.24 -2.19
C ASP A 42 12.75 0.21 -1.86
N ALA A 43 11.71 0.37 -1.04
CA ALA A 43 11.26 1.69 -0.58
C ALA A 43 12.32 2.41 0.27
N GLU A 44 13.03 1.69 1.15
CA GLU A 44 14.15 2.24 1.93
C GLU A 44 15.26 2.74 1.01
N ALA A 45 15.61 1.98 -0.02
CA ALA A 45 16.62 2.38 -1.00
C ALA A 45 16.21 3.65 -1.77
N VAL A 46 14.93 3.78 -2.14
CA VAL A 46 14.40 4.99 -2.79
C VAL A 46 14.47 6.19 -1.84
N VAL A 47 14.05 6.04 -0.59
CA VAL A 47 14.13 7.11 0.42
C VAL A 47 15.57 7.53 0.66
N ALA A 48 16.48 6.57 0.83
CA ALA A 48 17.90 6.85 1.03
C ALA A 48 18.56 7.53 -0.17
N GLY A 49 18.13 7.18 -1.39
CA GLY A 49 18.64 7.79 -2.62
C GLY A 49 18.12 9.21 -2.88
N LEU A 50 16.90 9.54 -2.43
CA LEU A 50 16.29 10.85 -2.64
C LEU A 50 16.51 11.83 -1.47
N ALA A 51 16.77 11.30 -0.27
CA ALA A 51 17.07 12.08 0.93
C ALA A 51 18.42 11.63 1.50
N ASP A 52 18.41 10.79 2.54
CA ASP A 52 19.61 10.23 3.14
C ASP A 52 19.36 8.86 3.78
N ALA A 53 20.45 8.13 4.03
CA ALA A 53 20.41 6.77 4.57
C ALA A 53 19.85 6.69 6.00
N ALA A 54 19.97 7.75 6.80
CA ALA A 54 19.45 7.74 8.17
C ALA A 54 17.92 7.82 8.16
N LEU A 55 17.36 8.72 7.36
CA LEU A 55 15.92 8.79 7.13
C LEU A 55 15.36 7.48 6.54
N GLY A 56 16.07 6.87 5.61
CA GLY A 56 15.72 5.56 5.06
C GLY A 56 15.60 4.47 6.13
N ALA A 57 16.62 4.36 7.00
CA ALA A 57 16.65 3.38 8.08
C ALA A 57 15.55 3.62 9.14
N ASP A 58 15.35 4.88 9.54
CA ASP A 58 14.30 5.25 10.50
C ASP A 58 12.90 4.93 9.95
N TRP A 59 12.67 5.27 8.69
CA TRP A 59 11.44 4.93 7.98
C TRP A 59 11.26 3.40 7.91
N ARG A 60 12.29 2.65 7.53
CA ARG A 60 12.26 1.19 7.42
C ARG A 60 11.89 0.52 8.73
N ALA A 61 12.45 1.02 9.83
CA ALA A 61 12.17 0.52 11.17
C ALA A 61 10.70 0.77 11.56
N ARG A 62 10.16 1.97 11.27
CA ARG A 62 8.75 2.29 11.52
C ARG A 62 7.82 1.44 10.66
N ALA A 63 8.01 1.44 9.34
CA ALA A 63 7.20 0.69 8.40
C ALA A 63 7.19 -0.82 8.71
N GLY A 64 8.33 -1.36 9.16
CA GLY A 64 8.46 -2.76 9.57
C GLY A 64 7.59 -3.14 10.77
N ARG A 65 7.38 -2.22 11.72
CA ARG A 65 6.51 -2.44 12.90
C ARG A 65 5.03 -2.32 12.57
N GLU A 66 4.67 -1.43 11.66
CA GLU A 66 3.27 -1.09 11.36
C GLU A 66 2.63 -2.02 10.31
N ARG A 67 3.43 -2.64 9.44
CA ARG A 67 2.88 -3.52 8.40
C ARG A 67 2.34 -4.84 8.95
N VAL A 68 1.44 -5.44 8.19
CA VAL A 68 1.23 -6.89 8.22
C VAL A 68 2.30 -7.53 7.32
N ARG A 69 3.21 -8.31 7.92
CA ARG A 69 4.30 -8.97 7.19
C ARG A 69 3.75 -10.12 6.34
N VAL A 70 4.27 -10.24 5.12
CA VAL A 70 4.03 -11.38 4.24
C VAL A 70 5.34 -11.86 3.61
N GLU A 71 5.42 -13.16 3.34
CA GLU A 71 6.52 -13.78 2.61
C GLU A 71 6.09 -14.18 1.20
N HIS A 72 7.03 -14.08 0.25
CA HIS A 72 6.83 -14.52 -1.12
C HIS A 72 8.16 -15.03 -1.69
N PRO A 73 8.13 -15.90 -2.71
CA PRO A 73 9.32 -16.31 -3.44
C PRO A 73 10.07 -15.10 -4.03
N ALA A 74 11.39 -15.24 -4.20
CA ALA A 74 12.20 -14.25 -4.89
C ALA A 74 11.89 -14.22 -6.40
N GLY A 75 12.17 -13.09 -7.05
CA GLY A 75 12.07 -12.92 -8.51
C GLY A 75 10.79 -12.22 -9.00
N ASP A 76 9.73 -12.21 -8.19
CA ASP A 76 8.51 -11.45 -8.49
C ASP A 76 8.64 -9.99 -8.05
N HIS A 77 7.88 -9.10 -8.71
CA HIS A 77 7.77 -7.70 -8.31
C HIS A 77 7.26 -7.60 -6.86
N PRO A 78 7.99 -6.99 -5.90
CA PRO A 78 7.66 -7.07 -4.48
C PRO A 78 6.27 -6.53 -4.11
N GLY A 79 5.82 -5.45 -4.75
CA GLY A 79 4.45 -4.93 -4.58
C GLY A 79 3.36 -5.93 -4.97
N LEU A 80 3.47 -6.54 -6.16
CA LEU A 80 2.51 -7.55 -6.64
C LEU A 80 2.57 -8.83 -5.82
N ALA A 81 3.77 -9.30 -5.49
CA ALA A 81 3.96 -10.50 -4.70
C ALA A 81 3.38 -10.35 -3.29
N SER A 82 3.59 -9.17 -2.66
CA SER A 82 2.98 -8.82 -1.39
C SER A 82 1.45 -8.78 -1.48
N ALA A 83 0.92 -8.18 -2.55
CA ALA A 83 -0.53 -8.08 -2.74
C ALA A 83 -1.18 -9.46 -2.91
N TYR A 84 -0.56 -10.32 -3.71
CA TYR A 84 -1.04 -11.67 -3.95
C TYR A 84 -0.98 -12.54 -2.69
N ARG A 85 0.19 -12.65 -2.06
CA ARG A 85 0.37 -13.50 -0.87
C ARG A 85 -0.38 -12.96 0.34
N GLY A 86 -0.59 -11.64 0.39
CA GLY A 86 -1.33 -10.96 1.45
C GLY A 86 -2.84 -10.92 1.26
N GLY A 87 -3.37 -11.42 0.15
CA GLY A 87 -4.81 -11.33 -0.16
C GLY A 87 -5.32 -9.88 -0.23
N ALA A 88 -4.49 -8.95 -0.71
CA ALA A 88 -4.85 -7.55 -0.76
C ALA A 88 -5.90 -7.27 -1.86
N ALA A 89 -6.91 -6.48 -1.53
CA ALA A 89 -7.88 -5.99 -2.52
C ALA A 89 -7.29 -4.91 -3.45
N HIS A 90 -6.30 -4.15 -2.97
CA HIS A 90 -5.69 -3.05 -3.74
C HIS A 90 -4.17 -3.05 -3.64
N LEU A 91 -3.53 -2.73 -4.76
CA LEU A 91 -2.13 -2.32 -4.88
C LEU A 91 -2.08 -0.89 -5.42
N PHE A 92 -1.44 0.02 -4.69
CA PHE A 92 -1.16 1.37 -5.14
C PHE A 92 0.24 1.47 -5.71
N THR A 93 0.38 2.01 -6.93
CA THR A 93 1.68 2.18 -7.61
C THR A 93 1.63 3.41 -8.52
N PHE A 94 2.76 4.09 -8.72
CA PHE A 94 2.91 5.10 -9.78
C PHE A 94 3.46 4.48 -11.08
N ASP A 95 3.85 3.21 -11.08
CA ASP A 95 4.24 2.49 -12.29
C ASP A 95 3.01 2.29 -13.21
N GLU A 96 2.95 3.11 -14.26
CA GLU A 96 1.91 3.05 -15.28
C GLU A 96 1.88 1.71 -16.02
N GLY A 97 3.02 1.02 -16.14
CA GLY A 97 3.12 -0.32 -16.72
C GLY A 97 2.38 -1.34 -15.87
N LEU A 98 2.53 -1.29 -14.54
CA LEU A 98 1.77 -2.13 -13.60
C LEU A 98 0.29 -1.76 -13.55
N ALA A 99 -0.04 -0.46 -13.64
CA ALA A 99 -1.41 0.02 -13.68
C ALA A 99 -2.10 -0.18 -15.05
N SER A 100 -1.34 -0.53 -16.09
CA SER A 100 -1.88 -0.67 -17.45
C SER A 100 -2.79 -1.89 -17.63
N VAL A 101 -3.75 -1.74 -18.53
CA VAL A 101 -4.72 -2.78 -18.93
C VAL A 101 -4.02 -4.07 -19.41
N ARG A 102 -2.83 -3.98 -20.01
CA ARG A 102 -2.07 -5.15 -20.48
C ARG A 102 -1.57 -6.01 -19.32
N THR A 103 -1.13 -5.38 -18.24
CA THR A 103 -0.74 -6.08 -17.00
C THR A 103 -1.98 -6.62 -16.29
N GLY A 104 -3.11 -5.89 -16.29
CA GLY A 104 -4.40 -6.38 -15.79
C GLY A 104 -4.86 -7.71 -16.43
N LEU A 105 -4.53 -7.96 -17.71
CA LEU A 105 -4.83 -9.22 -18.40
C LEU A 105 -3.90 -10.39 -18.01
N SER A 106 -2.63 -10.14 -17.68
CA SER A 106 -1.74 -11.15 -17.08
C SER A 106 -2.08 -11.46 -15.62
N VAL A 107 -2.86 -10.57 -15.00
CA VAL A 107 -3.35 -10.66 -13.61
C VAL A 107 -4.76 -11.34 -13.57
N GLN A 108 -5.18 -12.01 -14.65
CA GLN A 108 -6.43 -12.79 -14.68
C GLN A 108 -6.58 -13.90 -13.61
N PRO A 109 -5.51 -14.55 -13.10
CA PRO A 109 -5.64 -15.45 -11.93
C PRO A 109 -6.05 -14.75 -10.63
N TYR A 110 -6.01 -13.42 -10.57
CA TYR A 110 -6.05 -12.63 -9.34
C TYR A 110 -7.34 -11.82 -9.23
N ALA A 111 -8.49 -12.39 -9.63
CA ALA A 111 -9.78 -11.73 -9.88
C ALA A 111 -10.34 -10.76 -8.78
N GLY A 112 -9.68 -10.60 -7.63
CA GLY A 112 -9.99 -9.61 -6.59
C GLY A 112 -8.96 -8.49 -6.38
N LEU A 113 -7.79 -8.49 -7.05
CA LEU A 113 -6.76 -7.46 -6.89
C LEU A 113 -6.95 -6.32 -7.88
N SER A 114 -7.14 -5.10 -7.37
CA SER A 114 -7.13 -3.88 -8.17
C SER A 114 -5.81 -3.12 -8.02
N VAL A 115 -5.06 -3.04 -9.12
CA VAL A 115 -3.88 -2.18 -9.24
C VAL A 115 -4.32 -0.80 -9.73
N ARG A 116 -3.91 0.28 -9.05
CA ARG A 116 -4.33 1.65 -9.39
C ARG A 116 -3.39 2.71 -8.86
N HIS A 117 -3.45 3.88 -9.49
CA HIS A 117 -2.80 5.09 -8.99
C HIS A 117 -3.41 5.54 -7.63
N PRO A 118 -2.61 6.10 -6.69
CA PRO A 118 -3.11 6.54 -5.39
C PRO A 118 -4.26 7.56 -5.47
N ASP A 119 -4.17 8.51 -6.40
CA ASP A 119 -5.20 9.55 -6.59
C ASP A 119 -6.57 8.98 -6.98
N ALA A 120 -6.56 7.96 -7.85
CA ALA A 120 -7.77 7.28 -8.28
C ALA A 120 -8.44 6.53 -7.11
N PHE A 121 -7.66 6.03 -6.15
CA PHE A 121 -8.21 5.46 -4.92
C PHE A 121 -8.76 6.54 -3.99
N ALA A 122 -7.96 7.57 -3.69
CA ALA A 122 -8.35 8.63 -2.76
C ALA A 122 -9.65 9.33 -3.15
N THR A 123 -9.91 9.46 -4.46
CA THR A 123 -11.13 10.09 -5.00
C THR A 123 -12.39 9.25 -4.78
N VAL A 124 -12.29 7.92 -4.82
CA VAL A 124 -13.46 7.01 -4.87
C VAL A 124 -13.61 6.13 -3.63
N PHE A 125 -12.68 6.23 -2.68
CA PHE A 125 -12.69 5.38 -1.50
C PHE A 125 -13.88 5.70 -0.59
N ASP A 126 -14.78 4.72 -0.45
CA ASP A 126 -15.90 4.74 0.49
C ASP A 126 -15.62 3.77 1.64
N ALA A 127 -15.11 4.31 2.76
CA ALA A 127 -14.81 3.53 3.96
C ALA A 127 -16.07 2.87 4.55
N ALA A 128 -17.21 3.56 4.52
CA ALA A 128 -18.47 3.02 5.03
C ALA A 128 -18.97 1.87 4.15
N GLY A 129 -18.85 2.01 2.84
CA GLY A 129 -19.13 0.96 1.86
C GLY A 129 -18.27 -0.27 2.06
N LEU A 130 -16.96 -0.09 2.21
CA LEU A 130 -16.04 -1.19 2.48
C LEU A 130 -16.31 -1.85 3.84
N TYR A 131 -16.58 -1.08 4.89
CA TYR A 131 -16.84 -1.61 6.23
C TYR A 131 -18.01 -2.60 6.23
N ARG A 132 -19.09 -2.30 5.49
CA ARG A 132 -20.25 -3.20 5.35
C ARG A 132 -19.91 -4.56 4.73
N THR A 133 -18.79 -4.69 4.02
CA THR A 133 -18.40 -5.97 3.39
C THR A 133 -17.42 -6.78 4.24
N VAL A 134 -16.72 -6.15 5.19
CA VAL A 134 -15.65 -6.80 5.97
C VAL A 134 -15.96 -6.95 7.46
N ALA A 135 -16.90 -6.16 7.99
CA ALA A 135 -17.25 -6.14 9.40
C ALA A 135 -18.76 -6.23 9.61
N GLN A 136 -19.15 -6.57 10.84
CA GLN A 136 -20.56 -6.55 11.26
C GLN A 136 -20.88 -5.24 11.96
N GLY A 137 -22.09 -4.73 11.74
CA GLY A 137 -22.59 -3.51 12.37
C GLY A 137 -22.32 -2.23 11.58
N ASP A 138 -22.63 -1.10 12.20
CA ASP A 138 -22.50 0.21 11.58
C ASP A 138 -21.03 0.66 11.54
N TYR A 139 -20.69 1.38 10.48
CA TYR A 139 -19.36 1.95 10.32
C TYR A 139 -19.11 3.02 11.40
N PRO A 140 -18.09 2.85 12.28
CA PRO A 140 -17.85 3.76 13.40
C PRO A 140 -17.18 5.09 13.00
N GLY A 141 -16.82 5.25 11.73
CA GLY A 141 -15.92 6.32 11.29
C GLY A 141 -14.44 5.94 11.43
N PRO A 142 -13.54 6.88 11.11
CA PRO A 142 -12.12 6.78 11.44
C PRO A 142 -11.91 6.60 12.95
N ASP A 143 -11.05 5.66 13.33
CA ASP A 143 -10.77 5.32 14.74
C ASP A 143 -9.28 5.40 15.11
N ARG A 144 -8.44 5.90 14.18
CA ARG A 144 -7.01 6.15 14.40
C ARG A 144 -6.60 7.51 13.84
N ASP A 145 -5.62 8.13 14.51
CA ASP A 145 -4.81 9.16 13.87
C ASP A 145 -3.92 8.48 12.81
N PRO A 146 -4.01 8.86 11.52
CA PRO A 146 -3.19 8.24 10.47
C PRO A 146 -1.68 8.50 10.62
N ARG A 147 -1.26 9.42 11.49
CA ARG A 147 0.14 9.84 11.67
C ARG A 147 0.74 9.46 13.03
N GLY A 148 -0.11 9.01 13.96
CA GLY A 148 0.27 8.51 15.28
C GLY A 148 0.32 9.60 16.34
#